data_AF-A0A7Y3CNV7-F1
#
_entry.id   AF-A0A7Y3CNV7-F1
#
_cell.length_a   1.000
_cell.length_b   1.000
_cell.length_c   1.000
_cell.angle_alpha   90.00
_cell.angle_beta   90.00
_cell.angle_gamma   90.00
#
_symmetry.space_group_name_H-M   'P 1'
#
loop_
_entity.id
_entity.type
_entity.pdbx_description
1 polymer ?
#
loop_
_entity_poly.entity_id
_entity_poly.type
_entity_poly.pdbx_seq_one_letter_code
_entity_poly.pdbx_strand_id
1 'polypeptide(L)'
;MSFILDALKKSETDRQQQSSAEFAGVPTGNSSPGVPRWLWVLGLLLAINILVLLGLFFRPDTKAPSLPPAPVTETREPALKETTLVEPATSQPSFAEQVAAAKQDAPARREPAAVLPRRPQAAPAVTPGVVYSVPPEGSKVLPTIQELRANGTLVLPELHLDIHVYSDVPNDRFVFINMSKQRESSQLAEGPVVEEITPEGVVLEYSGISFLLRRD
;
A
#
# COMPACT_ATOMS: atom_id res chain seq x y z
N MET A 1 -7.62 -62.31 17.18
CA MET A 1 -7.34 -61.12 18.02
C MET A 1 -6.90 -59.96 17.12
N SER A 2 -7.81 -59.43 16.28
CA SER A 2 -7.42 -58.48 15.22
C SER A 2 -8.42 -57.32 15.02
N PHE A 3 -9.36 -57.13 15.94
CA PHE A 3 -10.41 -56.12 15.81
C PHE A 3 -9.92 -54.68 16.02
N ILE A 4 -8.80 -54.50 16.73
CA ILE A 4 -8.24 -53.17 17.02
C ILE A 4 -7.52 -52.59 15.79
N LEU A 5 -6.84 -53.45 15.01
CA LEU A 5 -6.18 -53.03 13.78
C LEU A 5 -7.20 -52.75 12.65
N ASP A 6 -8.27 -53.54 12.59
CA ASP A 6 -9.33 -53.33 11.61
C ASP A 6 -10.12 -52.04 11.91
N ALA A 7 -10.39 -51.76 13.19
CA ALA A 7 -11.03 -50.50 13.62
C ALA A 7 -10.18 -49.26 13.31
N LEU A 8 -8.85 -49.33 13.50
CA LEU A 8 -7.96 -48.21 13.19
C LEU A 8 -7.86 -47.97 11.68
N LYS A 9 -7.74 -49.05 10.88
CA LYS A 9 -7.67 -48.95 9.42
C LYS A 9 -8.98 -48.46 8.80
N LYS A 10 -10.12 -48.86 9.38
CA LYS A 10 -11.45 -48.35 9.02
C LYS A 10 -11.58 -46.86 9.33
N SER A 11 -11.11 -46.41 10.50
CA SER A 11 -11.15 -45.01 10.92
C SER A 11 -10.24 -44.09 10.07
N GLU A 12 -9.10 -44.60 9.61
CA GLU A 12 -8.19 -43.80 8.77
C GLU A 12 -8.74 -43.62 7.35
N THR A 13 -9.37 -44.66 6.81
CA THR A 13 -10.03 -44.60 5.49
C THR A 13 -11.20 -43.62 5.49
N ASP A 14 -11.98 -43.56 6.57
CA ASP A 14 -13.12 -42.65 6.72
C ASP A 14 -12.66 -41.18 6.74
N ARG A 15 -11.55 -40.90 7.46
CA ARG A 15 -10.94 -39.56 7.48
C ARG A 15 -10.41 -39.12 6.12
N GLN A 16 -9.79 -40.01 5.36
CA GLN A 16 -9.29 -39.68 4.01
C GLN A 16 -10.42 -39.36 3.03
N GLN A 17 -11.56 -40.04 3.13
CA GLN A 17 -12.74 -39.77 2.31
C GLN A 17 -13.42 -38.45 2.68
N GLN A 18 -13.49 -38.11 3.96
CA GLN A 18 -14.01 -36.81 4.41
C GLN A 18 -13.09 -35.65 4.01
N SER A 19 -11.77 -35.82 4.14
CA SER A 19 -10.80 -34.77 3.81
C SER A 19 -10.67 -34.44 2.31
N SER A 20 -11.11 -35.32 1.41
CA SER A 20 -11.08 -35.10 -0.05
C SER A 20 -12.42 -34.62 -0.63
N ALA A 21 -13.53 -34.83 0.08
CA ALA A 21 -14.87 -34.42 -0.37
C ALA A 21 -15.27 -32.99 0.09
N GLU A 22 -14.57 -32.40 1.06
CA GLU A 22 -14.93 -31.09 1.62
C GLU A 22 -14.54 -29.89 0.71
N PHE A 23 -13.67 -30.10 -0.30
CA PHE A 23 -13.30 -29.05 -1.26
C PHE A 23 -14.21 -28.96 -2.49
N ALA A 24 -15.26 -29.79 -2.60
CA ALA A 24 -16.18 -29.81 -3.74
C ALA A 24 -17.66 -29.64 -3.35
N GLY A 25 -17.93 -29.02 -2.20
CA GLY A 25 -19.27 -28.76 -1.69
C GLY A 25 -19.81 -27.37 -2.01
N VAL A 26 -19.80 -26.94 -3.28
CA VAL A 26 -20.66 -25.81 -3.69
C VAL A 26 -22.05 -26.38 -3.95
N PRO A 27 -23.12 -25.90 -3.29
CA PRO A 27 -24.47 -26.33 -3.61
C PRO A 27 -24.79 -25.96 -5.06
N THR A 28 -24.72 -26.92 -5.99
CA THR A 28 -25.32 -26.76 -7.32
C THR A 28 -26.82 -26.92 -7.18
N GLY A 29 -27.48 -25.90 -6.65
CA GLY A 29 -28.92 -25.77 -6.75
C GLY A 29 -29.28 -25.52 -8.22
N ASN A 30 -29.95 -26.48 -8.85
CA ASN A 30 -30.54 -26.33 -10.18
C ASN A 30 -31.64 -25.26 -10.14
N SER A 31 -31.25 -23.99 -10.26
CA SER A 31 -32.16 -22.88 -10.52
C SER A 31 -32.03 -22.55 -12.00
N SER A 32 -33.05 -22.85 -12.80
CA SER A 32 -33.13 -22.35 -14.18
C SER A 32 -32.99 -20.82 -14.13
N PRO A 33 -31.95 -20.22 -14.72
CA PRO A 33 -31.72 -18.79 -14.58
C PRO A 33 -32.64 -18.07 -15.55
N GLY A 34 -33.85 -17.74 -15.10
CA GLY A 34 -34.59 -16.65 -15.70
C GLY A 34 -33.73 -15.41 -15.55
N VAL A 35 -33.34 -14.78 -16.67
CA VAL A 35 -32.46 -13.60 -16.68
C VAL A 35 -32.98 -12.61 -15.64
N PRO A 36 -32.24 -12.36 -14.54
CA PRO A 36 -32.76 -11.56 -13.44
C PRO A 36 -33.15 -10.19 -13.97
N ARG A 37 -34.31 -9.69 -13.56
CA ARG A 37 -34.84 -8.38 -14.00
C ARG A 37 -33.84 -7.23 -13.80
N TRP A 38 -32.91 -7.37 -12.86
CA TRP A 38 -31.80 -6.43 -12.67
C TRP A 38 -30.85 -6.33 -13.87
N LEU A 39 -30.63 -7.41 -14.63
CA LEU A 39 -29.86 -7.35 -15.88
C LEU A 39 -30.55 -6.53 -16.97
N TRP A 40 -31.89 -6.47 -16.98
CA TRP A 40 -32.63 -5.55 -17.85
C TRP A 40 -32.43 -4.10 -17.44
N VAL A 41 -32.41 -3.81 -16.14
CA VAL A 41 -32.11 -2.46 -15.60
C VAL A 41 -30.66 -2.08 -15.95
N LEU A 42 -29.72 -3.01 -15.78
CA LEU A 42 -28.32 -2.81 -16.14
C LEU A 42 -28.14 -2.59 -17.65
N GLY A 43 -28.81 -3.38 -18.48
CA GLY A 43 -28.81 -3.23 -19.94
C GLY A 43 -29.40 -1.90 -20.40
N LEU A 44 -30.50 -1.46 -19.77
CA LEU A 44 -31.10 -0.15 -20.05
C LEU A 44 -30.16 1.00 -19.66
N LEU A 45 -29.53 0.92 -18.48
CA LEU A 45 -28.57 1.92 -18.02
C LEU A 45 -27.36 2.00 -18.96
N LEU A 46 -26.85 0.85 -19.42
CA LEU A 46 -25.75 0.78 -20.37
C LEU A 46 -26.13 1.38 -21.72
N ALA A 47 -27.34 1.09 -22.23
CA ALA A 47 -27.84 1.66 -23.48
C ALA A 47 -27.96 3.19 -23.42
N ILE A 48 -28.42 3.74 -22.29
CA ILE A 48 -28.50 5.19 -22.08
C ILE A 48 -27.10 5.81 -22.11
N ASN A 49 -26.12 5.19 -21.43
CA ASN A 49 -24.74 5.67 -21.44
C ASN A 49 -24.15 5.69 -22.87
N ILE A 50 -24.36 4.62 -23.63
CA ILE A 50 -23.92 4.53 -25.03
C ILE A 50 -24.58 5.62 -25.89
N LEU A 51 -25.88 5.87 -25.71
CA LEU A 51 -26.60 6.91 -26.45
C LEU A 51 -26.03 8.31 -26.17
N VAL A 52 -25.72 8.61 -24.90
CA VAL A 52 -25.08 9.89 -24.51
C VAL A 52 -23.69 10.02 -25.16
N LEU A 53 -22.92 8.94 -25.15
CA LEU A 53 -21.59 8.90 -25.77
C LEU A 53 -21.65 9.14 -27.29
N LEU A 54 -22.59 8.49 -27.97
CA LEU A 54 -22.84 8.74 -29.40
C LEU A 54 -23.30 10.19 -29.64
N GLY A 55 -24.22 10.71 -28.83
CA GLY A 55 -24.69 12.08 -28.96
C GLY A 55 -23.57 13.11 -28.79
N LEU A 56 -22.59 12.84 -27.92
CA LEU A 56 -21.42 13.70 -27.75
C LEU A 56 -20.44 13.57 -28.92
N PHE A 57 -20.20 12.35 -29.41
CA PHE A 57 -19.29 12.08 -30.53
C PHE A 57 -19.80 12.67 -31.85
N PHE A 58 -21.11 12.70 -32.04
CA PHE A 58 -21.75 13.25 -33.23
C PHE A 58 -22.10 14.75 -33.09
N ARG A 59 -21.61 15.48 -32.09
CA ARG A 59 -21.76 16.94 -32.06
C ARG A 59 -20.89 17.55 -33.18
N PRO A 60 -21.48 18.08 -34.26
CA PRO A 60 -20.69 18.76 -35.28
C PRO A 60 -20.07 20.02 -34.65
N ASP A 61 -18.77 20.21 -34.86
CA ASP A 61 -18.06 21.41 -34.47
C ASP A 61 -18.80 22.64 -35.02
N THR A 62 -19.42 23.40 -34.12
CA THR A 62 -20.04 24.67 -34.47
C THR A 62 -18.90 25.64 -34.76
N LYS A 63 -18.58 25.78 -36.04
CA LYS A 63 -17.56 26.69 -36.57
C LYS A 63 -17.81 28.10 -36.01
N ALA A 64 -16.92 28.57 -35.14
CA ALA A 64 -16.93 29.94 -34.64
C ALA A 64 -16.62 30.93 -35.78
N PRO A 65 -17.33 32.07 -35.90
CA PRO A 65 -16.99 33.09 -36.87
C PRO A 65 -15.73 33.85 -36.41
N SER A 66 -14.66 33.74 -37.17
CA SER A 66 -13.47 34.59 -37.02
C SER A 66 -13.79 35.99 -37.55
N LEU A 67 -13.75 37.00 -36.67
CA LEU A 67 -13.80 38.41 -37.06
C LEU A 67 -12.53 38.80 -37.86
N PRO A 68 -12.64 39.70 -38.86
CA PRO A 68 -11.50 40.14 -39.67
C PRO A 68 -10.52 41.04 -38.89
N PRO A 69 -9.22 41.03 -39.21
CA PRO A 69 -8.25 41.97 -38.64
C PRO A 69 -8.40 43.34 -39.30
N ALA A 70 -8.62 44.38 -38.49
CA ALA A 70 -8.50 45.77 -38.91
C ALA A 70 -7.03 46.25 -38.76
N PRO A 71 -6.57 47.20 -39.60
CA PRO A 71 -5.17 47.36 -39.96
C PRO A 71 -4.35 48.25 -39.02
N VAL A 72 -3.04 48.03 -39.11
CA VAL A 72 -1.92 48.78 -38.52
C VAL A 72 -1.96 50.29 -38.81
N THR A 73 -1.59 51.10 -37.82
CA THR A 73 -0.97 52.42 -38.06
C THR A 73 0.47 52.33 -37.57
N GLU A 74 1.36 52.13 -38.53
CA GLU A 74 2.79 52.27 -38.43
C GLU A 74 3.14 53.76 -38.56
N THR A 75 3.84 54.34 -37.59
CA THR A 75 4.52 55.64 -37.75
C THR A 75 5.75 55.69 -36.86
N ARG A 76 6.90 55.47 -37.51
CA ARG A 76 8.19 56.17 -37.38
C ARG A 76 9.26 55.61 -36.43
N GLU A 77 10.15 54.80 -37.02
CA GLU A 77 11.61 54.87 -36.80
C GLU A 77 12.23 55.95 -37.74
N PRO A 78 13.51 56.38 -37.64
CA PRO A 78 14.60 55.96 -36.73
C PRO A 78 15.42 57.12 -36.11
N ALA A 79 16.09 56.88 -34.98
CA ALA A 79 17.35 57.58 -34.60
C ALA A 79 17.99 56.93 -33.36
N LEU A 80 19.00 56.10 -33.63
CA LEU A 80 20.14 55.70 -32.78
C LEU A 80 20.29 56.45 -31.44
N LYS A 81 20.09 55.73 -30.33
CA LYS A 81 20.87 55.92 -29.08
C LYS A 81 21.05 54.56 -28.40
N GLU A 82 22.21 53.95 -28.63
CA GLU A 82 22.82 53.06 -27.65
C GLU A 82 23.00 53.85 -26.35
N THR A 83 22.36 53.39 -25.28
CA THR A 83 22.77 53.68 -23.91
C THR A 83 22.53 52.41 -23.12
N THR A 84 23.65 51.70 -22.94
CA THR A 84 23.93 50.75 -21.87
C THR A 84 23.23 51.16 -20.57
N LEU A 85 22.20 50.39 -20.20
CA LEU A 85 21.74 50.25 -18.82
C LEU A 85 20.94 48.94 -18.73
N VAL A 86 21.61 47.86 -18.37
CA VAL A 86 20.93 46.63 -17.91
C VAL A 86 21.39 46.36 -16.49
N GLU A 87 20.50 46.72 -15.56
CA GLU A 87 20.46 46.28 -14.18
C GLU A 87 19.95 44.82 -14.12
N PRO A 88 20.03 44.17 -12.95
CA PRO A 88 20.87 43.02 -12.67
C PRO A 88 20.27 41.68 -13.13
N ALA A 89 21.11 40.81 -13.70
CA ALA A 89 20.77 39.41 -13.86
C ALA A 89 20.70 38.75 -12.48
N THR A 90 19.50 38.33 -12.09
CA THR A 90 19.23 37.39 -11.01
C THR A 90 20.20 36.20 -11.11
N SER A 91 21.18 36.13 -10.21
CA SER A 91 22.07 34.98 -10.06
C SER A 91 21.28 33.80 -9.50
N GLN A 92 20.59 33.06 -10.38
CA GLN A 92 20.22 31.68 -10.07
C GLN A 92 21.45 30.80 -10.37
N PRO A 93 21.96 30.03 -9.39
CA PRO A 93 23.10 29.16 -9.63
C PRO A 93 22.71 28.13 -10.69
N SER A 94 23.50 28.07 -11.75
CA SER A 94 23.28 27.10 -12.83
C SER A 94 23.30 25.68 -12.27
N PHE A 95 22.57 24.77 -12.91
CA PHE A 95 22.57 23.35 -12.55
C PHE A 95 24.00 22.75 -12.51
N ALA A 96 24.93 23.32 -13.31
CA ALA A 96 26.34 22.95 -13.27
C ALA A 96 27.04 23.32 -11.94
N GLU A 97 26.65 24.44 -11.32
CA GLU A 97 27.17 24.89 -10.03
C GLU A 97 26.59 24.09 -8.86
N GLN A 98 25.32 23.69 -8.96
CA GLN A 98 24.68 22.82 -7.95
C GLN A 98 25.29 21.41 -7.93
N VAL A 99 25.67 20.86 -9.09
CA VAL A 99 26.37 19.57 -9.18
C VAL A 99 27.81 19.68 -8.65
N ALA A 100 28.45 20.84 -8.80
CA ALA A 100 29.78 21.08 -8.22
C ALA A 100 29.74 21.18 -6.69
N ALA A 101 28.75 21.87 -6.12
CA ALA A 101 28.55 21.98 -4.67
C ALA A 101 28.21 20.61 -4.02
N ALA A 102 27.38 19.79 -4.67
CA ALA A 102 27.03 18.46 -4.17
C ALA A 102 28.22 17.47 -4.09
N LYS A 103 29.29 17.69 -4.88
CA LYS A 103 30.52 16.91 -4.77
C LYS A 103 31.40 17.33 -3.59
N GLN A 104 31.20 18.54 -3.05
CA GLN A 104 32.04 19.11 -2.00
C GLN A 104 31.51 18.80 -0.59
N ASP A 105 30.20 18.57 -0.45
CA ASP A 105 29.53 18.22 0.82
C ASP A 105 29.37 16.71 1.06
N ALA A 106 30.09 15.86 0.33
CA ALA A 106 30.14 14.44 0.67
C ALA A 106 30.83 14.27 2.04
N PRO A 107 30.13 13.77 3.09
CA PRO A 107 30.75 13.58 4.38
C PRO A 107 31.87 12.56 4.23
N ALA A 108 33.08 12.95 4.66
CA ALA A 108 34.21 12.06 4.77
C ALA A 108 33.79 10.80 5.51
N ARG A 109 33.65 9.70 4.77
CA ARG A 109 33.47 8.37 5.34
C ARG A 109 34.65 8.15 6.28
N ARG A 110 34.37 8.20 7.58
CA ARG A 110 35.29 7.71 8.60
C ARG A 110 35.60 6.26 8.26
N GLU A 111 36.80 6.02 7.75
CA GLU A 111 37.40 4.69 7.77
C GLU A 111 37.37 4.20 9.22
N PRO A 112 36.77 3.04 9.50
CA PRO A 112 37.00 2.35 10.74
C PRO A 112 38.50 2.07 10.82
N ALA A 113 39.14 2.62 11.86
CA ALA A 113 40.51 2.27 12.21
C ALA A 113 40.65 0.75 12.19
N ALA A 114 41.61 0.26 11.40
CA ALA A 114 41.95 -1.15 11.32
C ALA A 114 42.25 -1.69 12.73
N VAL A 115 41.32 -2.45 13.28
CA VAL A 115 41.53 -3.23 14.50
C VAL A 115 42.47 -4.37 14.11
N LEU A 116 43.71 -4.28 14.56
CA LEU A 116 44.68 -5.38 14.47
C LEU A 116 44.04 -6.67 15.02
N PRO A 117 44.22 -7.83 14.38
CA PRO A 117 43.68 -9.08 14.90
C PRO A 117 44.40 -9.41 16.22
N ARG A 118 43.71 -9.25 17.34
CA ARG A 118 44.14 -9.85 18.61
C ARG A 118 44.04 -11.37 18.46
N ARG A 119 45.22 -12.00 18.51
CA ARG A 119 45.37 -13.45 18.61
C ARG A 119 44.51 -14.00 19.75
N PRO A 120 43.73 -15.09 19.55
CA PRO A 120 42.96 -15.70 20.63
C PRO A 120 43.94 -16.26 21.67
N GLN A 121 43.93 -15.68 22.86
CA GLN A 121 44.54 -16.30 24.03
C GLN A 121 43.54 -17.33 24.55
N ALA A 122 43.90 -18.60 24.41
CA ALA A 122 43.14 -19.71 24.99
C ALA A 122 43.21 -19.65 26.53
N ALA A 123 42.06 -19.63 27.17
CA ALA A 123 41.85 -19.95 28.58
C ALA A 123 40.40 -20.47 28.75
N PRO A 124 40.12 -21.33 29.76
CA PRO A 124 39.39 -22.58 29.55
C PRO A 124 37.87 -22.49 29.75
N ALA A 125 37.22 -23.54 29.24
CA ALA A 125 35.80 -23.87 29.25
C ALA A 125 34.96 -23.31 30.41
N VAL A 126 33.84 -22.67 30.04
CA VAL A 126 32.62 -22.58 30.85
C VAL A 126 31.41 -22.70 29.91
N THR A 127 30.70 -23.81 30.05
CA THR A 127 29.26 -24.12 29.82
C THR A 127 28.45 -23.37 28.74
N PRO A 128 27.57 -24.06 27.99
CA PRO A 128 26.67 -23.42 27.04
C PRO A 128 25.61 -22.59 27.78
N GLY A 129 25.89 -21.31 27.96
CA GLY A 129 24.91 -20.32 28.36
C GLY A 129 23.96 -20.08 27.19
N VAL A 130 22.69 -20.42 27.39
CA VAL A 130 21.59 -20.01 26.52
C VAL A 130 21.73 -18.51 26.26
N VAL A 131 22.01 -18.15 25.02
CA VAL A 131 21.85 -16.78 24.57
C VAL A 131 20.34 -16.53 24.61
N TYR A 132 19.85 -15.97 25.72
CA TYR A 132 18.57 -15.29 25.71
C TYR A 132 18.73 -14.12 24.74
N SER A 133 18.26 -14.33 23.51
CA SER A 133 17.93 -13.24 22.61
C SER A 133 16.92 -12.36 23.34
N VAL A 134 17.39 -11.22 23.85
CA VAL A 134 16.52 -10.15 24.32
C VAL A 134 15.60 -9.77 23.15
N PRO A 135 14.27 -9.91 23.27
CA PRO A 135 13.36 -9.41 22.24
C PRO A 135 13.63 -7.91 22.06
N PRO A 136 13.67 -7.38 20.83
CA PRO A 136 13.83 -5.95 20.63
C PRO A 136 12.75 -5.20 21.44
N GLU A 137 13.16 -4.21 22.23
CA GLU A 137 12.33 -3.43 23.17
C GLU A 137 11.27 -2.52 22.49
N GLY A 138 10.57 -3.04 21.48
CA GLY A 138 9.51 -2.32 20.75
C GLY A 138 8.26 -3.16 20.48
N SER A 139 8.25 -4.46 20.76
CA SER A 139 7.04 -5.27 20.65
C SER A 139 6.13 -5.02 21.85
N LYS A 140 5.41 -3.89 21.83
CA LYS A 140 4.17 -3.74 22.59
C LYS A 140 3.36 -4.99 22.26
N VAL A 141 3.22 -5.92 23.22
CA VAL A 141 2.57 -7.23 23.00
C VAL A 141 1.08 -6.95 22.87
N LEU A 142 0.67 -6.53 21.68
CA LEU A 142 -0.73 -6.35 21.34
C LEU A 142 -1.30 -7.71 20.95
N PRO A 143 -2.51 -8.03 21.42
CA PRO A 143 -3.22 -9.20 20.93
C PRO A 143 -3.46 -9.05 19.42
N THR A 144 -3.40 -10.16 18.71
CA THR A 144 -3.70 -10.16 17.27
C THR A 144 -5.21 -10.10 17.05
N ILE A 145 -5.63 -9.62 15.87
CA ILE A 145 -7.07 -9.59 15.54
C ILE A 145 -7.70 -10.99 15.62
N GLN A 146 -6.96 -12.04 15.25
CA GLN A 146 -7.42 -13.43 15.28
C GLN A 146 -7.69 -13.89 16.71
N GLU A 147 -6.82 -13.54 17.66
CA GLU A 147 -7.01 -13.84 19.08
C GLU A 147 -8.24 -13.13 19.65
N LEU A 148 -8.43 -11.85 19.34
CA LEU A 148 -9.59 -11.10 19.83
C LEU A 148 -10.92 -11.62 19.27
N ARG A 149 -10.93 -12.07 18.01
CA ARG A 149 -12.09 -12.71 17.39
C ARG A 149 -12.36 -14.09 18.00
N ALA A 150 -11.32 -14.90 18.22
CA ALA A 150 -11.44 -16.21 18.86
C ALA A 150 -11.99 -16.11 20.30
N ASN A 151 -11.60 -15.07 21.03
CA ASN A 151 -12.08 -14.78 22.39
C ASN A 151 -13.47 -14.10 22.41
N GLY A 152 -14.08 -13.83 21.25
CA GLY A 152 -15.38 -13.14 21.15
C GLY A 152 -15.37 -11.69 21.66
N THR A 153 -14.20 -11.11 21.89
CA THR A 153 -14.04 -9.75 22.42
C THR A 153 -14.22 -8.70 21.32
N LEU A 154 -13.96 -9.07 20.07
CA LEU A 154 -14.04 -8.20 18.91
C LEU A 154 -14.90 -8.83 17.81
N VAL A 155 -15.96 -8.15 17.41
CA VAL A 155 -16.86 -8.55 16.31
C VAL A 155 -16.67 -7.58 15.15
N LEU A 156 -15.66 -7.85 14.32
CA LEU A 156 -15.39 -7.09 13.11
C LEU A 156 -15.54 -7.96 11.86
N PRO A 157 -15.88 -7.36 10.72
CA PRO A 157 -15.69 -7.97 9.41
C PRO A 157 -14.24 -8.42 9.23
N GLU A 158 -14.03 -9.28 8.24
CA GLU A 158 -12.68 -9.74 7.93
C GLU A 158 -11.84 -8.57 7.40
N LEU A 159 -10.72 -8.32 8.07
CA LEU A 159 -9.75 -7.31 7.70
C LEU A 159 -8.57 -8.01 7.04
N HIS A 160 -8.37 -7.75 5.76
CA HIS A 160 -7.26 -8.30 4.99
C HIS A 160 -6.22 -7.21 4.74
N LEU A 161 -4.97 -7.48 5.11
CA LEU A 161 -3.85 -6.58 4.83
C LEU A 161 -3.25 -6.94 3.46
N ASP A 162 -3.65 -6.21 2.41
CA ASP A 162 -3.22 -6.51 1.04
C ASP A 162 -1.80 -6.02 0.75
N ILE A 163 -1.49 -4.80 1.19
CA ILE A 163 -0.19 -4.15 0.96
C ILE A 163 0.25 -3.49 2.25
N HIS A 164 1.51 -3.69 2.60
CA HIS A 164 2.14 -3.02 3.73
C HIS A 164 3.44 -2.37 3.30
N VAL A 165 3.49 -1.04 3.40
CA VAL A 165 4.69 -0.24 3.13
C VAL A 165 5.09 0.50 4.40
N TYR A 166 6.20 0.05 4.98
CA TYR A 166 6.83 0.68 6.13
C TYR A 166 8.01 1.57 5.70
N SER A 167 8.17 2.71 6.37
CA SER A 167 9.27 3.66 6.23
C SER A 167 9.57 4.25 7.61
N ASP A 168 10.80 4.70 7.87
CA ASP A 168 11.10 5.41 9.12
C ASP A 168 10.38 6.77 9.21
N VAL A 169 10.00 7.35 8.06
CA VAL A 169 9.23 8.59 7.97
C VAL A 169 7.72 8.30 8.03
N PRO A 170 6.97 8.79 9.03
CA PRO A 170 5.54 8.49 9.19
C PRO A 170 4.67 8.82 7.97
N ASN A 171 4.98 9.92 7.28
CA ASN A 171 4.25 10.36 6.08
C ASN A 171 4.41 9.43 4.86
N ASP A 172 5.44 8.59 4.85
CA ASP A 172 5.70 7.64 3.76
C ASP A 172 5.13 6.24 4.07
N ARG A 173 4.63 6.03 5.28
CA ARG A 173 3.97 4.78 5.68
C ARG A 173 2.54 4.74 5.14
N PHE A 174 2.15 3.60 4.60
CA PHE A 174 0.77 3.32 4.23
C PHE A 174 0.52 1.82 4.13
N VAL A 175 -0.74 1.46 4.29
CA VAL A 175 -1.24 0.09 4.13
C VAL A 175 -2.44 0.08 3.21
N PHE A 176 -2.69 -1.05 2.56
CA PHE A 176 -3.98 -1.33 1.92
C PHE A 176 -4.69 -2.37 2.76
N ILE A 177 -5.88 -2.01 3.24
CA ILE A 177 -6.75 -2.90 4.00
C ILE A 177 -8.06 -3.00 3.25
N ASN A 178 -8.49 -4.22 2.92
CA ASN A 178 -9.67 -4.48 2.10
C ASN A 178 -9.67 -3.63 0.81
N MET A 179 -8.53 -3.64 0.10
CA MET A 179 -8.24 -2.88 -1.14
C MET A 179 -8.28 -1.35 -1.01
N SER A 180 -8.39 -0.81 0.20
CA SER A 180 -8.46 0.63 0.45
C SER A 180 -7.17 1.13 1.09
N LYS A 181 -6.59 2.20 0.52
CA LYS A 181 -5.37 2.82 1.05
C LYS A 181 -5.66 3.53 2.37
N GLN A 182 -4.93 3.17 3.42
CA GLN A 182 -4.98 3.76 4.74
C GLN A 182 -3.62 4.28 5.18
N ARG A 183 -3.65 5.33 5.99
CA ARG A 183 -2.49 5.94 6.64
C ARG A 183 -2.71 5.92 8.15
N GLU A 184 -1.65 6.23 8.89
CA GLU A 184 -1.76 6.48 10.34
C GLU A 184 -2.85 7.53 10.62
N SER A 185 -3.60 7.35 11.70
CA SER A 185 -4.79 8.12 12.10
C SER A 185 -5.99 8.10 11.14
N SER A 186 -5.96 7.28 10.07
CA SER A 186 -7.09 7.14 9.15
C SER A 186 -8.14 6.16 9.68
N GLN A 187 -9.42 6.46 9.45
CA GLN A 187 -10.51 5.56 9.81
C GLN A 187 -10.88 4.64 8.63
N LEU A 188 -10.99 3.34 8.91
CA LEU A 188 -11.46 2.35 7.94
C LEU A 188 -12.97 2.41 7.79
N ALA A 189 -13.47 2.01 6.61
CA ALA A 189 -14.90 1.85 6.36
C ALA A 189 -15.56 0.80 7.28
N GLU A 190 -14.77 -0.18 7.74
CA GLU A 190 -15.18 -1.22 8.68
C GLU A 190 -15.37 -0.68 10.12
N GLY A 191 -14.95 0.56 10.40
CA GLY A 191 -15.01 1.21 11.71
C GLY A 191 -13.67 1.47 12.45
N PRO A 192 -12.68 0.55 12.47
CA PRO A 192 -11.45 0.76 13.24
C PRO A 192 -10.60 1.89 12.69
N VAL A 193 -9.84 2.51 13.58
CA VAL A 193 -8.90 3.59 13.27
C VAL A 193 -7.49 3.01 13.24
N VAL A 194 -6.68 3.42 12.27
CA VAL A 194 -5.26 3.06 12.22
C VAL A 194 -4.51 3.90 13.26
N GLU A 195 -3.97 3.27 14.30
CA GLU A 195 -3.18 3.94 15.34
C GLU A 195 -1.74 4.15 14.84
N GLU A 196 -1.09 3.08 14.38
CA GLU A 196 0.32 3.09 13.97
C GLU A 196 0.60 2.02 12.91
N ILE A 197 1.48 2.35 11.95
CA ILE A 197 2.00 1.37 10.97
C ILE A 197 3.40 0.96 11.42
N THR A 198 3.52 -0.27 11.91
CA THR A 198 4.76 -0.84 12.46
C THR A 198 5.42 -1.77 11.45
N PRO A 199 6.72 -2.12 11.61
CA PRO A 199 7.38 -3.08 10.71
C PRO A 199 6.69 -4.47 10.67
N GLU A 200 6.03 -4.85 11.76
CA GLU A 200 5.37 -6.16 11.91
C GLU A 200 3.97 -6.19 11.26
N GLY A 201 3.35 -5.03 11.07
CA GLY A 201 1.97 -4.90 10.59
C GLY A 201 1.34 -3.59 11.03
N VAL A 202 0.02 -3.55 11.10
CA VAL A 202 -0.72 -2.33 11.44
C VAL A 202 -1.43 -2.48 12.77
N VAL A 203 -1.27 -1.50 13.65
CA VAL A 203 -2.02 -1.39 14.90
C VAL A 203 -3.31 -0.65 14.61
N LEU A 204 -4.43 -1.29 14.89
CA LEU A 204 -5.76 -0.70 14.78
C LEU A 204 -6.41 -0.59 16.15
N GLU A 205 -7.22 0.45 16.32
CA GLU A 205 -8.08 0.63 17.47
C GLU A 205 -9.54 0.48 17.05
N TYR A 206 -10.30 -0.34 17.79
CA TYR A 206 -11.75 -0.41 17.68
C TYR A 206 -12.41 -0.40 19.06
N SER A 207 -13.33 0.52 19.28
CA SER A 207 -14.10 0.61 20.53
C SER A 207 -13.21 0.63 21.80
N GLY A 208 -12.05 1.29 21.74
CA GLY A 208 -11.09 1.37 22.86
C GLY A 208 -10.18 0.15 23.01
N ILE A 209 -10.20 -0.79 22.06
CA ILE A 209 -9.33 -1.97 22.05
C ILE A 209 -8.33 -1.82 20.90
N SER A 210 -7.04 -1.69 21.24
CA SER A 210 -5.95 -1.74 20.26
C SER A 210 -5.54 -3.19 19.98
N PHE A 211 -5.38 -3.52 18.71
CA PHE A 211 -4.95 -4.84 18.27
C PHE A 211 -4.05 -4.77 17.04
N LEU A 212 -3.22 -5.79 16.88
CA LEU A 212 -2.30 -5.89 15.77
C LEU A 212 -2.91 -6.73 14.64
N LEU A 213 -3.00 -6.15 13.45
CA LEU A 213 -3.23 -6.86 12.21
C LEU A 213 -1.86 -7.18 11.59
N ARG A 214 -1.49 -8.46 11.65
CA ARG A 214 -0.23 -8.96 11.08
C ARG A 214 -0.26 -8.91 9.57
N ARG A 215 0.92 -8.80 8.97
CA ARG A 215 1.14 -9.28 7.61
C ARG A 215 1.21 -10.81 7.64
N ASP A 216 0.34 -11.47 6.91
CA ASP A 216 0.44 -12.92 6.63
C ASP A 216 1.49 -13.20 5.54
#